data_AF-A0A1Z8P518-F1
#
_entry.id   AF-A0A1Z8P518-F1
#
_cell.length_a   1.000
_cell.length_b   1.000
_cell.length_c   1.000
_cell.angle_alpha   90.00
_cell.angle_beta   90.00
_cell.angle_gamma   90.00
#
_symmetry.space_group_name_H-M   'P 1'
#
loop_
_entity.id
_entity.type
_entity.pdbx_description
1 polymer ?
#
loop_
_entity_poly.entity_id
_entity_poly.type
_entity_poly.pdbx_seq_one_letter_code
_entity_poly.pdbx_strand_id
1 'polypeptide(L)'
;MQEPDSALCSLLERKDEVLYNVKNQLGKKETQGRIEISKLSVIYQNKKVLQTALDTTDIILKPGTFASLIGPSGCGKSTLLNAVAGFVKPSEGGVVVDGRQVDEPDVSVGVIFQNFALFPWFSARGNVEFTLKRFGLSSSERRERAIEFLREVGLEEHQHKFPSQLSGGMKQRVAIARTLASDPDVLLMDEPFGALDAQTRLEMQELLMRLWQSRKKTVLFVTHDVDEALRLADIIFVMSTAPGRIIETINVDIARPRAVDRMDNQFIDYRSRILGLLRH
;
A
#
# COMPACT_ATOMS: atom_id res chain seq x y z
N MET A 1 1.63 -29.55 -36.12
CA MET A 1 1.13 -28.26 -35.58
C MET A 1 -0.02 -28.61 -34.65
N GLN A 2 0.29 -28.78 -33.36
CA GLN A 2 -0.74 -28.95 -32.31
C GLN A 2 -1.26 -27.57 -31.94
N GLU A 3 -2.59 -27.41 -31.99
CA GLU A 3 -3.29 -26.22 -31.54
C GLU A 3 -2.93 -25.88 -30.09
N PRO A 4 -2.82 -24.59 -29.73
CA PRO A 4 -2.64 -24.20 -28.34
C PRO A 4 -3.93 -24.44 -27.55
N ASP A 5 -3.94 -25.57 -26.86
CA ASP A 5 -4.58 -25.88 -25.57
C ASP A 5 -5.86 -25.08 -25.19
N SER A 6 -7.02 -25.59 -25.62
CA SER A 6 -8.35 -25.05 -25.28
C SER A 6 -8.63 -24.97 -23.76
N ALA A 7 -7.89 -25.74 -22.95
CA ALA A 7 -7.96 -25.67 -21.48
C ALA A 7 -7.34 -24.37 -20.93
N LEU A 8 -6.29 -23.85 -21.57
CA LEU A 8 -5.63 -22.61 -21.18
C LEU A 8 -6.47 -21.39 -21.59
N CYS A 9 -7.13 -21.44 -22.76
CA CYS A 9 -8.08 -20.41 -23.19
C CYS A 9 -9.30 -20.36 -22.26
N SER A 10 -9.89 -21.51 -21.90
CA SER A 10 -11.04 -21.55 -20.98
C SER A 10 -10.71 -21.15 -19.53
N LEU A 11 -9.47 -21.37 -19.07
CA LEU A 11 -8.97 -20.87 -17.78
C LEU A 11 -8.72 -19.35 -17.82
N LEU A 12 -8.29 -18.79 -18.95
CA LEU A 12 -8.14 -17.34 -19.13
C LEU A 12 -9.51 -16.65 -19.27
N GLU A 13 -10.46 -17.26 -19.98
CA GLU A 13 -11.82 -16.75 -20.13
C GLU A 13 -12.59 -16.78 -18.80
N ARG A 14 -12.43 -17.83 -17.98
CA ARG A 14 -12.98 -17.88 -16.62
C ARG A 14 -12.33 -16.87 -15.67
N LYS A 15 -11.02 -16.61 -15.81
CA LYS A 15 -10.32 -15.55 -15.05
C LYS A 15 -10.92 -14.18 -15.34
N ASP A 16 -11.18 -13.88 -16.61
CA ASP A 16 -11.79 -12.62 -17.01
C ASP A 16 -13.25 -12.53 -16.55
N GLU A 17 -14.05 -13.58 -16.67
CA GLU A 17 -15.44 -13.62 -16.19
C GLU A 17 -15.60 -13.44 -14.66
N VAL A 18 -14.71 -14.04 -13.86
CA VAL A 18 -14.81 -13.98 -12.39
C VAL A 18 -14.30 -12.63 -11.85
N LEU A 19 -13.22 -12.09 -12.42
CA LEU A 19 -12.77 -10.71 -12.16
C LEU A 19 -13.80 -9.69 -12.68
N TYR A 20 -14.44 -9.97 -13.82
CA TYR A 20 -15.53 -9.19 -14.39
C TYR A 20 -16.77 -9.18 -13.49
N ASN A 21 -17.12 -10.30 -12.83
CA ASN A 21 -18.25 -10.36 -11.90
C ASN A 21 -18.01 -9.57 -10.60
N VAL A 22 -16.75 -9.48 -10.13
CA VAL A 22 -16.38 -8.54 -9.05
C VAL A 22 -16.49 -7.10 -9.52
N LYS A 23 -15.95 -6.79 -10.71
CA LYS A 23 -16.01 -5.45 -11.31
C LYS A 23 -17.44 -4.99 -11.60
N ASN A 24 -18.33 -5.89 -12.05
CA ASN A 24 -19.74 -5.61 -12.36
C ASN A 24 -20.60 -5.45 -11.10
N GLN A 25 -20.27 -6.14 -9.99
CA GLN A 25 -20.88 -5.84 -8.69
C GLN A 25 -20.29 -4.58 -8.04
N LEU A 26 -19.12 -4.10 -8.50
CA LEU A 26 -18.44 -2.90 -8.01
C LEU A 26 -18.64 -1.63 -8.85
N GLY A 27 -19.27 -1.67 -10.03
CA GLY A 27 -19.69 -0.46 -10.76
C GLY A 27 -18.61 0.61 -11.03
N LYS A 28 -17.38 0.25 -11.43
CA LYS A 28 -16.28 1.22 -11.61
C LYS A 28 -15.92 1.43 -13.09
N LYS A 29 -16.19 2.64 -13.61
CA LYS A 29 -15.94 3.03 -15.02
C LYS A 29 -14.88 4.14 -15.21
N GLU A 30 -14.14 4.52 -14.16
CA GLU A 30 -13.00 5.45 -14.25
C GLU A 30 -11.82 4.95 -13.40
N THR A 31 -10.60 5.37 -13.72
CA THR A 31 -9.42 5.19 -12.85
C THR A 31 -9.69 5.85 -11.50
N GLN A 32 -9.93 5.02 -10.49
CA GLN A 32 -10.22 5.40 -9.11
C GLN A 32 -8.95 5.37 -8.25
N GLY A 33 -9.02 6.01 -7.09
CA GLY A 33 -7.94 6.17 -6.14
C GLY A 33 -7.31 7.57 -6.15
N ARG A 34 -8.03 8.62 -6.59
CA ARG A 34 -7.56 10.00 -6.41
C ARG A 34 -7.64 10.35 -4.93
N ILE A 35 -6.56 10.88 -4.36
CA ILE A 35 -6.52 11.33 -2.96
C ILE A 35 -6.30 12.84 -2.95
N GLU A 36 -7.15 13.55 -2.22
CA GLU A 36 -7.04 15.00 -2.01
C GLU A 36 -7.03 15.26 -0.51
N ILE A 37 -5.94 15.82 -0.03
CA ILE A 37 -5.74 16.26 1.35
C ILE A 37 -5.71 17.78 1.31
N SER A 38 -6.60 18.41 2.07
CA SER A 38 -6.73 19.88 2.08
C SER A 38 -6.68 20.41 3.49
N LYS A 39 -5.68 21.27 3.76
CA LYS A 39 -5.44 21.92 5.05
C LYS A 39 -5.49 20.96 6.24
N LEU A 40 -4.99 19.75 6.05
CA LEU A 40 -5.11 18.70 7.04
C LEU A 40 -4.22 19.00 8.23
N SER A 41 -4.81 19.07 9.42
CA SER A 41 -4.07 19.14 10.69
C SER A 41 -4.61 18.12 11.68
N VAL A 42 -3.73 17.60 12.54
CA VAL A 42 -4.11 16.64 13.58
C VAL A 42 -3.43 17.02 14.88
N ILE A 43 -4.27 17.30 15.89
CA ILE A 43 -3.87 17.62 17.25
C ILE A 43 -4.38 16.50 18.16
N TYR A 44 -3.46 15.83 18.85
CA TYR A 44 -3.83 14.88 19.90
C TYR A 44 -3.88 15.60 21.24
N GLN A 45 -4.92 15.30 22.02
CA GLN A 45 -5.01 15.72 23.41
C GLN A 45 -4.54 14.56 24.30
N ASN A 46 -3.40 14.72 24.96
CA ASN A 46 -2.94 13.78 25.98
C ASN A 46 -3.01 14.45 27.35
N LYS A 47 -3.94 13.98 28.20
CA LYS A 47 -4.29 14.59 29.49
C LYS A 47 -4.67 16.08 29.33
N LYS A 48 -3.73 16.98 29.63
CA LYS A 48 -3.89 18.45 29.59
C LYS A 48 -2.99 19.14 28.55
N VAL A 49 -2.21 18.38 27.79
CA VAL A 49 -1.30 18.92 26.77
C VAL A 49 -1.87 18.63 25.40
N LEU A 50 -2.05 19.69 24.61
CA LEU A 50 -2.32 19.59 23.18
C LEU A 50 -0.99 19.41 22.46
N GLN A 51 -0.88 18.35 21.67
CA GLN A 51 0.29 18.08 20.85
C GLN A 51 -0.14 18.02 19.38
N THR A 52 0.34 18.98 18.59
CA THR A 52 0.19 18.96 17.14
C THR A 52 1.08 17.85 16.57
N ALA A 53 0.46 16.78 16.08
CA ALA A 53 1.18 15.68 15.46
C ALA A 53 1.40 15.93 13.97
N LEU A 54 0.44 16.57 13.31
CA LEU A 54 0.52 16.97 11.91
C LEU A 54 0.06 18.43 11.81
N ASP A 55 0.93 19.28 11.28
CA ASP A 55 0.60 20.66 10.93
C ASP A 55 0.00 20.71 9.51
N THR A 56 -0.65 21.81 9.20
CA THR A 56 -1.44 22.03 7.99
C THR A 56 -0.70 21.54 6.74
N THR A 57 -1.28 20.54 6.08
CA THR A 57 -0.70 19.88 4.91
C THR A 57 -1.71 19.75 3.78
N ASP A 58 -1.25 19.99 2.56
CA ASP A 58 -2.01 19.79 1.32
C ASP A 58 -1.29 18.78 0.42
N ILE A 59 -2.01 17.78 -0.07
CA ILE A 59 -1.49 16.74 -0.96
C ILE A 59 -2.55 16.40 -2.00
N ILE A 60 -2.15 16.27 -3.27
CA ILE A 60 -3.00 15.73 -4.32
C ILE A 60 -2.27 14.56 -4.98
N LEU A 61 -2.88 13.38 -4.94
CA LEU A 61 -2.40 12.18 -5.62
C LEU A 61 -3.37 11.78 -6.72
N LYS A 62 -2.82 11.64 -7.92
CA LYS A 62 -3.58 11.16 -9.08
C LYS A 62 -3.77 9.64 -8.97
N PRO A 63 -4.87 9.09 -9.52
CA PRO A 63 -5.08 7.66 -9.62
C PRO A 63 -3.85 6.92 -10.18
N GLY A 64 -3.48 5.82 -9.55
CA GLY A 64 -2.36 4.97 -9.97
C GLY A 64 -0.97 5.58 -9.76
N THR A 65 -0.84 6.61 -8.94
CA THR A 65 0.47 7.15 -8.52
C THR A 65 1.04 6.31 -7.38
N PHE A 66 2.33 5.97 -7.44
CA PHE A 66 3.06 5.47 -6.27
C PHE A 66 3.71 6.65 -5.54
N ALA A 67 3.17 7.04 -4.40
CA ALA A 67 3.71 8.12 -3.58
C ALA A 67 4.45 7.57 -2.36
N SER A 68 5.57 8.19 -2.00
CA SER A 68 6.27 7.93 -0.75
C SER A 68 6.24 9.16 0.16
N LEU A 69 6.03 8.94 1.44
CA LEU A 69 6.11 9.94 2.49
C LEU A 69 7.32 9.61 3.37
N ILE A 70 8.31 10.51 3.36
CA ILE A 70 9.55 10.36 4.11
C ILE A 70 9.74 11.50 5.10
N GLY A 71 10.37 11.21 6.22
CA GLY A 71 10.60 12.20 7.27
C GLY A 71 11.13 11.57 8.55
N PRO A 72 11.63 12.37 9.49
CA PRO A 72 12.14 11.89 10.77
C PRO A 72 11.12 11.08 11.56
N SER A 73 11.58 10.25 12.50
CA SER A 73 10.68 9.54 13.42
C SER A 73 9.87 10.55 14.25
N GLY A 74 8.56 10.30 14.38
CA GLY A 74 7.66 11.17 15.15
C GLY A 74 7.17 12.43 14.45
N CYS A 75 7.45 12.63 13.15
CA CYS A 75 6.92 13.78 12.40
C CYS A 75 5.45 13.65 11.95
N GLY A 76 4.73 12.59 12.33
CA GLY A 76 3.31 12.46 11.96
C GLY A 76 3.03 11.74 10.64
N LYS A 77 3.98 10.99 10.04
CA LYS A 77 3.75 10.16 8.83
C LYS A 77 2.59 9.18 9.03
N SER A 78 2.65 8.38 10.10
CA SER A 78 1.58 7.45 10.45
C SER A 78 0.27 8.17 10.81
N THR A 79 0.34 9.39 11.36
CA THR A 79 -0.85 10.22 11.61
C THR A 79 -1.53 10.63 10.32
N LEU A 80 -0.77 11.10 9.31
CA LEU A 80 -1.30 11.41 7.99
C LEU A 80 -1.90 10.16 7.33
N LEU A 81 -1.17 9.03 7.35
CA LEU A 81 -1.65 7.77 6.80
C LEU A 81 -2.95 7.31 7.48
N ASN A 82 -3.04 7.40 8.81
CA ASN A 82 -4.24 7.04 9.56
C ASN A 82 -5.42 7.99 9.30
N ALA A 83 -5.17 9.27 9.00
CA ALA A 83 -6.22 10.18 8.57
C ALA A 83 -6.76 9.79 7.19
N VAL A 84 -5.89 9.42 6.24
CA VAL A 84 -6.31 8.91 4.92
C VAL A 84 -7.03 7.57 5.02
N ALA A 85 -6.68 6.74 6.01
CA ALA A 85 -7.37 5.48 6.29
C ALA A 85 -8.74 5.64 6.99
N GLY A 86 -9.09 6.85 7.43
CA GLY A 86 -10.30 7.08 8.24
C GLY A 86 -10.20 6.57 9.68
N PHE A 87 -9.00 6.22 10.17
CA PHE A 87 -8.78 5.81 11.57
C PHE A 87 -8.64 6.98 12.53
N VAL A 88 -8.23 8.15 12.03
CA VAL A 88 -8.03 9.36 12.83
C VAL A 88 -8.82 10.50 12.19
N LYS A 89 -9.70 11.12 12.96
CA LYS A 89 -10.44 12.31 12.51
C LYS A 89 -9.51 13.53 12.53
N PRO A 90 -9.44 14.32 11.44
CA PRO A 90 -8.67 15.55 11.42
C PRO A 90 -9.19 16.58 12.43
N SER A 91 -8.28 17.41 12.96
CA SER A 91 -8.65 18.57 13.77
C SER A 91 -9.12 19.72 12.88
N GLU A 92 -8.44 19.92 11.75
CA GLU A 92 -8.84 20.86 10.70
C GLU A 92 -8.63 20.23 9.32
N GLY A 93 -9.29 20.79 8.31
CA GLY A 93 -9.23 20.29 6.94
C GLY A 93 -9.93 18.95 6.76
N GLY A 94 -9.50 18.19 5.76
CA GLY A 94 -10.09 16.90 5.45
C GLY A 94 -9.32 16.10 4.41
N VAL A 95 -9.74 14.84 4.26
CA VAL A 95 -9.27 13.93 3.21
C VAL A 95 -10.47 13.54 2.35
N VAL A 96 -10.27 13.56 1.03
CA VAL A 96 -11.25 13.11 0.03
C VAL A 96 -10.60 12.02 -0.82
N VAL A 97 -11.30 10.89 -0.99
CA VAL A 97 -10.93 9.81 -1.90
C VAL A 97 -12.02 9.67 -2.96
N ASP A 98 -11.66 9.86 -4.23
CA ASP A 98 -12.59 9.81 -5.38
C ASP A 98 -13.87 10.65 -5.19
N GLY A 99 -13.70 11.88 -4.67
CA GLY A 99 -14.80 12.82 -4.41
C GLY A 99 -15.64 12.50 -3.17
N ARG A 100 -15.31 11.46 -2.40
CA ARG A 100 -15.98 11.12 -1.14
C ARG A 100 -15.10 11.51 0.04
N GLN A 101 -15.70 12.21 1.01
CA GLN A 101 -15.01 12.55 2.25
C GLN A 101 -14.70 11.29 3.06
N VAL A 102 -13.48 11.22 3.60
CA VAL A 102 -13.04 10.14 4.48
C VAL A 102 -13.32 10.52 5.92
N ASP A 103 -14.45 10.05 6.45
CA ASP A 103 -14.83 10.24 7.85
C ASP A 103 -14.66 8.95 8.68
N GLU A 104 -14.63 7.80 8.01
CA GLU A 104 -14.50 6.48 8.61
C GLU A 104 -13.73 5.52 7.67
N PRO A 105 -13.27 4.36 8.18
CA PRO A 105 -12.54 3.40 7.34
C PRO A 105 -13.41 2.84 6.23
N ASP A 106 -12.96 3.01 4.99
CA ASP A 106 -13.63 2.50 3.81
C ASP A 106 -12.85 1.37 3.14
N VAL A 107 -13.61 0.54 2.45
CA VAL A 107 -13.15 -0.67 1.80
C VAL A 107 -12.35 -0.45 0.52
N SER A 108 -12.51 0.73 -0.09
CA SER A 108 -11.68 1.23 -1.19
C SER A 108 -10.25 1.56 -0.74
N VAL A 109 -9.99 1.63 0.57
CA VAL A 109 -8.68 1.93 1.15
C VAL A 109 -8.13 0.70 1.87
N GLY A 110 -7.14 0.04 1.27
CA GLY A 110 -6.41 -1.06 1.89
C GLY A 110 -5.25 -0.55 2.73
N VAL A 111 -5.01 -1.13 3.91
CA VAL A 111 -3.90 -0.72 4.80
C VAL A 111 -2.99 -1.90 5.12
N ILE A 112 -1.68 -1.71 4.93
CA ILE A 112 -0.64 -2.66 5.31
C ILE A 112 0.18 -2.04 6.44
N PHE A 113 0.07 -2.64 7.62
CA PHE A 113 0.77 -2.20 8.82
C PHE A 113 2.13 -2.89 8.99
N GLN A 114 3.06 -2.21 9.68
CA GLN A 114 4.36 -2.73 10.10
C GLN A 114 4.27 -4.09 10.83
N ASN A 115 3.28 -4.30 11.69
CA ASN A 115 3.12 -5.54 12.47
C ASN A 115 2.41 -6.69 11.72
N PHE A 116 2.24 -6.59 10.40
CA PHE A 116 1.48 -7.50 9.52
C PHE A 116 -0.04 -7.55 9.80
N ALA A 117 -0.44 -7.37 11.06
CA ALA A 117 -1.80 -7.44 11.59
C ALA A 117 -2.55 -8.72 11.18
N LEU A 118 -1.85 -9.85 11.04
CA LEU A 118 -2.47 -11.13 10.69
C LEU A 118 -3.26 -11.71 11.88
N PHE A 119 -4.40 -12.33 11.59
CA PHE A 119 -5.18 -13.06 12.59
C PHE A 119 -4.42 -14.34 12.97
N PRO A 120 -3.98 -14.50 14.24
CA PRO A 120 -3.12 -15.62 14.64
C PRO A 120 -3.85 -16.97 14.63
N TRP A 121 -5.18 -16.96 14.71
CA TRP A 121 -6.04 -18.16 14.67
C TRP A 121 -6.50 -18.54 13.26
N PHE A 122 -6.08 -17.82 12.21
CA PHE A 122 -6.33 -18.21 10.83
C PHE A 122 -5.04 -18.63 10.14
N SER A 123 -5.13 -19.60 9.23
CA SER A 123 -4.03 -19.91 8.32
C SER A 123 -3.74 -18.73 7.37
N ALA A 124 -2.67 -18.81 6.59
CA ALA A 124 -2.40 -17.87 5.50
C ALA A 124 -3.62 -17.71 4.59
N ARG A 125 -4.23 -18.82 4.16
CA ARG A 125 -5.48 -18.81 3.38
C ARG A 125 -6.63 -18.17 4.13
N GLY A 126 -6.83 -18.55 5.40
CA GLY A 126 -7.92 -18.00 6.22
C GLY A 126 -7.82 -16.49 6.43
N ASN A 127 -6.59 -15.96 6.53
CA ASN A 127 -6.35 -14.52 6.59
C ASN A 127 -6.82 -13.80 5.32
N VAL A 128 -6.58 -14.39 4.14
CA VAL A 128 -7.01 -13.83 2.85
C VAL A 128 -8.52 -14.03 2.62
N GLU A 129 -9.06 -15.20 2.93
CA GLU A 129 -10.51 -15.48 2.82
C GLU A 129 -11.35 -14.56 3.72
N PHE A 130 -10.80 -14.12 4.85
CA PHE A 130 -11.53 -13.28 5.80
C PHE A 130 -11.97 -11.95 5.17
N THR A 131 -11.11 -11.28 4.40
CA THR A 131 -11.47 -10.01 3.73
C THR A 131 -12.50 -10.21 2.63
N LEU A 132 -12.54 -11.41 2.06
CA LEU A 132 -13.49 -11.78 1.01
C LEU A 132 -14.92 -12.06 1.53
N LYS A 133 -15.11 -12.25 2.83
CA LYS A 133 -16.42 -12.66 3.40
C LYS A 133 -17.54 -11.63 3.18
N ARG A 134 -17.19 -10.35 3.12
CA ARG A 134 -18.13 -9.24 2.99
C ARG A 134 -18.66 -9.02 1.56
N PHE A 135 -18.15 -9.76 0.57
CA PHE A 135 -18.56 -9.63 -0.83
C PHE A 135 -19.64 -10.65 -1.25
N GLY A 136 -20.31 -11.32 -0.31
CA GLY A 136 -21.39 -12.26 -0.61
C GLY A 136 -20.97 -13.54 -1.36
N LEU A 137 -19.67 -13.79 -1.48
CA LEU A 137 -19.11 -14.94 -2.19
C LEU A 137 -19.35 -16.26 -1.44
N SER A 138 -19.57 -17.34 -2.19
CA SER A 138 -19.64 -18.69 -1.64
C SER A 138 -18.32 -19.12 -1.01
N SER A 139 -18.36 -20.14 -0.16
CA SER A 139 -17.15 -20.64 0.46
C SER A 139 -16.13 -21.19 -0.55
N SER A 140 -16.59 -21.74 -1.67
CA SER A 140 -15.70 -22.24 -2.73
C SER A 140 -15.00 -21.10 -3.46
N GLU A 141 -15.74 -20.08 -3.87
CA GLU A 141 -15.19 -18.91 -4.57
C GLU A 141 -14.17 -18.15 -3.72
N ARG A 142 -14.45 -17.95 -2.42
CA ARG A 142 -13.49 -17.32 -1.50
C ARG A 142 -12.20 -18.11 -1.40
N ARG A 143 -12.30 -19.44 -1.31
CA ARG A 143 -11.13 -20.32 -1.21
C ARG A 143 -10.29 -20.26 -2.47
N GLU A 144 -10.91 -20.35 -3.64
CA GLU A 144 -10.23 -20.29 -4.93
C GLU A 144 -9.48 -18.96 -5.09
N ARG A 145 -10.15 -17.83 -4.86
CA ARG A 145 -9.52 -16.51 -4.92
C ARG A 145 -8.41 -16.34 -3.90
N ALA A 146 -8.59 -16.81 -2.68
CA ALA A 146 -7.55 -16.74 -1.66
C ALA A 146 -6.29 -17.49 -2.09
N ILE A 147 -6.44 -18.66 -2.73
CA ILE A 147 -5.33 -19.43 -3.28
C ILE A 147 -4.65 -18.68 -4.43
N GLU A 148 -5.41 -18.04 -5.32
CA GLU A 148 -4.87 -17.22 -6.40
C GLU A 148 -4.00 -16.07 -5.88
N PHE A 149 -4.49 -15.29 -4.92
CA PHE A 149 -3.71 -14.21 -4.31
C PHE A 149 -2.48 -14.73 -3.56
N LEU A 150 -2.58 -15.90 -2.92
CA LEU A 150 -1.42 -16.55 -2.30
C LEU A 150 -0.40 -17.02 -3.36
N ARG A 151 -0.85 -17.51 -4.52
CA ARG A 151 0.02 -17.88 -5.64
C ARG A 151 0.78 -16.67 -6.18
N GLU A 152 0.11 -15.52 -6.34
CA GLU A 152 0.76 -14.28 -6.81
C GLU A 152 1.90 -13.81 -5.91
N VAL A 153 1.79 -14.02 -4.60
CA VAL A 153 2.85 -13.69 -3.63
C VAL A 153 3.82 -14.86 -3.38
N GLY A 154 3.66 -15.99 -4.06
CA GLY A 154 4.53 -17.16 -3.95
C GLY A 154 4.32 -18.02 -2.69
N LEU A 155 3.10 -18.05 -2.15
CA LEU A 155 2.73 -18.74 -0.90
C LEU A 155 1.63 -19.79 -1.06
N GLU A 156 1.34 -20.25 -2.27
CA GLU A 156 0.33 -21.30 -2.51
C GLU A 156 0.58 -22.58 -1.70
N GLU A 157 1.82 -23.09 -1.72
CA GLU A 157 2.26 -24.25 -0.93
C GLU A 157 2.21 -24.02 0.59
N HIS A 158 2.09 -22.76 1.01
CA HIS A 158 2.09 -22.33 2.40
C HIS A 158 0.70 -21.94 2.92
N GLN A 159 -0.35 -22.12 2.11
CA GLN A 159 -1.71 -21.66 2.39
C GLN A 159 -2.29 -22.18 3.72
N HIS A 160 -1.83 -23.35 4.19
CA HIS A 160 -2.30 -23.99 5.41
C HIS A 160 -1.55 -23.57 6.68
N LYS A 161 -0.39 -22.93 6.55
CA LYS A 161 0.42 -22.51 7.70
C LYS A 161 -0.24 -21.37 8.46
N PHE A 162 -0.13 -21.40 9.79
CA PHE A 162 -0.55 -20.32 10.67
C PHE A 162 0.57 -19.26 10.80
N PRO A 163 0.26 -18.00 11.18
CA PRO A 163 1.26 -16.95 11.33
C PRO A 163 2.47 -17.33 12.19
N SER A 164 2.30 -18.14 13.24
CA SER A 164 3.40 -18.65 14.07
C SER A 164 4.41 -19.52 13.31
N GLN A 165 4.02 -20.11 12.18
CA GLN A 165 4.83 -21.01 11.34
C GLN A 165 5.43 -20.31 10.12
N LEU A 166 5.20 -19.00 9.96
CA LEU A 166 5.65 -18.19 8.82
C LEU A 166 6.83 -17.31 9.21
N SER A 167 7.81 -17.14 8.31
CA SER A 167 8.86 -16.14 8.46
C SER A 167 8.30 -14.71 8.36
N GLY A 168 9.07 -13.69 8.74
CA GLY A 168 8.65 -12.28 8.63
C GLY A 168 8.25 -11.91 7.19
N GLY A 169 9.07 -12.27 6.21
CA GLY A 169 8.76 -12.04 4.78
C GLY A 169 7.50 -12.78 4.32
N MET A 170 7.29 -14.02 4.78
CA MET A 170 6.06 -14.75 4.47
C MET A 170 4.83 -14.10 5.10
N LYS A 171 4.91 -13.62 6.35
CA LYS A 171 3.82 -12.87 7.00
C LYS A 171 3.49 -11.60 6.22
N GLN A 172 4.50 -10.87 5.77
CA GLN A 172 4.30 -9.67 4.94
C GLN A 172 3.60 -10.01 3.62
N ARG A 173 4.02 -11.08 2.94
CA ARG A 173 3.38 -11.57 1.70
C ARG A 173 1.91 -11.95 1.93
N VAL A 174 1.57 -12.61 3.04
CA VAL A 174 0.17 -12.88 3.40
C VAL A 174 -0.60 -11.58 3.65
N ALA A 175 0.01 -10.59 4.31
CA ALA A 175 -0.64 -9.29 4.56
C ALA A 175 -0.93 -8.52 3.25
N ILE A 176 0.01 -8.55 2.30
CA ILE A 176 -0.18 -7.99 0.95
C ILE A 176 -1.30 -8.74 0.23
N ALA A 177 -1.25 -10.07 0.16
CA ALA A 177 -2.27 -10.88 -0.50
C ALA A 177 -3.66 -10.62 0.07
N ARG A 178 -3.79 -10.57 1.40
CA ARG A 178 -5.05 -10.28 2.10
C ARG A 178 -5.61 -8.91 1.72
N THR A 179 -4.75 -7.91 1.65
CA THR A 179 -5.16 -6.51 1.39
C THR A 179 -5.53 -6.33 -0.08
N LEU A 180 -4.79 -6.96 -1.00
CA LEU A 180 -5.10 -6.94 -2.43
C LEU A 180 -6.35 -7.76 -2.78
N ALA A 181 -6.69 -8.78 -1.99
CA ALA A 181 -7.87 -9.60 -2.22
C ALA A 181 -9.20 -8.84 -2.15
N SER A 182 -9.26 -7.76 -1.36
CA SER A 182 -10.42 -6.86 -1.34
C SER A 182 -10.48 -5.86 -2.49
N ASP A 183 -9.51 -5.90 -3.41
CA ASP A 183 -9.38 -5.01 -4.58
C ASP A 183 -9.53 -3.50 -4.27
N PRO A 184 -8.80 -2.95 -3.28
CA PRO A 184 -8.90 -1.55 -2.93
C PRO A 184 -8.39 -0.65 -4.07
N ASP A 185 -8.85 0.59 -4.16
CA ASP A 185 -8.35 1.60 -5.11
C ASP A 185 -7.08 2.28 -4.61
N VAL A 186 -7.03 2.49 -3.29
CA VAL A 186 -5.91 3.09 -2.57
C VAL A 186 -5.27 2.06 -1.66
N LEU A 187 -3.95 2.01 -1.65
CA LEU A 187 -3.15 1.15 -0.79
C LEU A 187 -2.20 1.99 0.06
N LEU A 188 -2.45 1.97 1.37
CA LEU A 188 -1.65 2.65 2.37
C LEU A 188 -0.68 1.66 3.00
N MET A 189 0.59 2.03 3.13
CA MET A 189 1.60 1.18 3.76
C MET A 189 2.39 1.95 4.79
N ASP A 190 2.41 1.49 6.04
CA ASP A 190 3.17 2.10 7.13
C ASP A 190 4.39 1.24 7.47
N GLU A 191 5.56 1.67 7.01
CA GLU A 191 6.86 1.01 7.17
C GLU A 191 6.83 -0.52 6.95
N PRO A 192 6.30 -1.00 5.81
CA PRO A 192 6.01 -2.43 5.59
C PRO A 192 7.26 -3.32 5.53
N PHE A 193 8.46 -2.73 5.47
CA PHE A 193 9.72 -3.46 5.35
C PHE A 193 10.65 -3.30 6.55
N GLY A 194 10.28 -2.51 7.56
CA GLY A 194 11.17 -2.15 8.67
C GLY A 194 11.62 -3.34 9.52
N ALA A 195 10.83 -4.41 9.57
CA ALA A 195 11.11 -5.63 10.33
C ALA A 195 11.82 -6.73 9.53
N LEU A 196 12.22 -6.48 8.27
CA LEU A 196 12.82 -7.47 7.37
C LEU A 196 14.33 -7.27 7.26
N ASP A 197 15.06 -8.40 7.12
CA ASP A 197 16.47 -8.38 6.74
C ASP A 197 16.65 -7.83 5.31
N ALA A 198 17.88 -7.45 4.98
CA ALA A 198 18.18 -6.74 3.74
C ALA A 198 17.78 -7.54 2.47
N GLN A 199 18.03 -8.85 2.44
CA GLN A 199 17.71 -9.66 1.26
C GLN A 199 16.19 -9.82 1.12
N THR A 200 15.51 -10.23 2.19
CA THR A 200 14.04 -10.38 2.17
C THR A 200 13.36 -9.04 1.82
N ARG A 201 13.88 -7.92 2.32
CA ARG A 201 13.39 -6.58 2.00
C ARG A 201 13.45 -6.29 0.49
N LEU A 202 14.57 -6.57 -0.16
CA LEU A 202 14.71 -6.36 -1.61
C LEU A 202 13.72 -7.22 -2.40
N GLU A 203 13.62 -8.51 -2.09
CA GLU A 203 12.65 -9.42 -2.73
C GLU A 203 11.20 -8.94 -2.55
N MET A 204 10.89 -8.36 -1.39
CA MET A 204 9.57 -7.80 -1.10
C MET A 204 9.29 -6.50 -1.87
N GLN A 205 10.29 -5.64 -2.04
CA GLN A 205 10.20 -4.42 -2.85
C GLN A 205 9.92 -4.79 -4.32
N GLU A 206 10.65 -5.77 -4.87
CA GLU A 206 10.44 -6.26 -6.22
C GLU A 206 9.06 -6.90 -6.42
N LEU A 207 8.63 -7.72 -5.45
CA LEU A 207 7.27 -8.29 -5.45
C LEU A 207 6.22 -7.19 -5.45
N LEU A 208 6.35 -6.20 -4.57
CA LEU A 208 5.39 -5.09 -4.49
C LEU A 208 5.32 -4.32 -5.80
N MET A 209 6.46 -3.99 -6.39
CA MET A 209 6.50 -3.28 -7.67
C MET A 209 5.84 -4.07 -8.80
N ARG A 210 6.09 -5.37 -8.87
CA ARG A 210 5.47 -6.25 -9.87
C ARG A 210 3.95 -6.32 -9.71
N LEU A 211 3.45 -6.43 -8.46
CA LEU A 211 2.02 -6.43 -8.17
C LEU A 211 1.35 -5.07 -8.45
N TRP A 212 2.07 -3.98 -8.17
CA TRP A 212 1.58 -2.64 -8.43
C TRP A 212 1.52 -2.34 -9.93
N GLN A 213 2.54 -2.72 -10.71
CA GLN A 213 2.56 -2.48 -12.16
C GLN A 213 1.39 -3.16 -12.89
N SER A 214 0.91 -4.32 -12.41
CA SER A 214 -0.22 -5.02 -13.04
C SER A 214 -1.58 -4.40 -12.73
N ARG A 215 -1.73 -3.71 -11.58
CA ARG A 215 -3.02 -3.19 -11.10
C ARG A 215 -3.14 -1.67 -11.08
N LYS A 216 -2.00 -0.97 -11.09
CA LYS A 216 -1.88 0.49 -11.00
C LYS A 216 -2.80 1.12 -9.95
N LYS A 217 -2.82 0.54 -8.74
CA LYS A 217 -3.51 1.12 -7.59
C LYS A 217 -2.78 2.40 -7.14
N THR A 218 -3.48 3.35 -6.54
CA THR A 218 -2.80 4.49 -5.90
C THR A 218 -2.13 3.99 -4.62
N VAL A 219 -0.85 4.27 -4.43
CA VAL A 219 -0.11 3.85 -3.24
C VAL A 219 0.36 5.08 -2.48
N LEU A 220 0.14 5.10 -1.17
CA LEU A 220 0.83 6.01 -0.26
C LEU A 220 1.66 5.18 0.72
N PHE A 221 2.97 5.23 0.51
CA PHE A 221 3.96 4.42 1.20
C PHE A 221 4.75 5.28 2.18
N VAL A 222 4.74 4.92 3.46
CA VAL A 222 5.53 5.59 4.49
C VAL A 222 6.81 4.80 4.72
N THR A 223 7.95 5.48 4.64
CA THR A 223 9.26 4.93 5.01
C THR A 223 10.14 6.00 5.63
N HIS A 224 11.19 5.58 6.33
CA HIS A 224 12.31 6.41 6.73
C HIS A 224 13.55 6.18 5.86
N ASP A 225 13.51 5.24 4.92
CA ASP A 225 14.62 4.89 4.04
C ASP A 225 14.48 5.62 2.68
N VAL A 226 15.46 6.47 2.38
CA VAL A 226 15.52 7.27 1.15
C VAL A 226 15.66 6.39 -0.09
N ASP A 227 16.42 5.30 0.00
CA ASP A 227 16.68 4.42 -1.12
C ASP A 227 15.41 3.63 -1.47
N GLU A 228 14.60 3.27 -0.47
CA GLU A 228 13.27 2.67 -0.69
C GLU A 228 12.32 3.63 -1.42
N ALA A 229 12.23 4.87 -0.93
CA ALA A 229 11.37 5.88 -1.53
C ALA A 229 11.75 6.13 -2.99
N LEU A 230 13.05 6.26 -3.29
CA LEU A 230 13.55 6.48 -4.63
C LEU A 230 13.38 5.29 -5.57
N ARG A 231 13.44 4.05 -5.07
CA ARG A 231 13.21 2.87 -5.92
C ARG A 231 11.74 2.69 -6.28
N LEU A 232 10.83 2.99 -5.36
CA LEU A 232 9.42 2.63 -5.49
C LEU A 232 8.57 3.78 -6.06
N ALA A 233 8.80 5.01 -5.60
CA ALA A 233 7.83 6.09 -5.76
C ALA A 233 8.00 6.90 -7.05
N ASP A 234 6.88 7.29 -7.65
CA ASP A 234 6.81 8.33 -8.68
C ASP A 234 6.97 9.74 -8.06
N ILE A 235 6.47 9.91 -6.83
CA ILE A 235 6.48 11.17 -6.10
C ILE A 235 6.89 10.95 -4.65
N ILE A 236 7.76 11.79 -4.13
CA ILE A 236 8.24 11.74 -2.75
C ILE A 236 7.86 13.04 -2.06
N PHE A 237 7.13 12.92 -0.96
CA PHE A 237 6.86 14.02 -0.04
C PHE A 237 7.84 13.96 1.12
N VAL A 238 8.59 15.02 1.33
CA VAL A 238 9.50 15.15 2.46
C VAL A 238 8.82 15.93 3.57
N MET A 239 8.79 15.37 4.78
CA MET A 239 8.23 16.00 5.97
C MET A 239 9.30 16.66 6.84
N SER A 240 8.95 17.78 7.46
CA SER A 240 9.75 18.40 8.53
C SER A 240 9.81 17.54 9.79
N THR A 241 10.67 17.92 10.73
CA THR A 241 10.58 17.48 12.13
C THR A 241 9.26 17.90 12.78
N ALA A 242 8.90 17.27 13.91
CA ALA A 242 7.64 17.52 14.60
C ALA A 242 7.49 18.99 15.06
N PRO A 243 6.33 19.64 14.86
CA PRO A 243 5.14 19.14 14.18
C PRO A 243 5.37 19.01 12.67
N GLY A 244 5.04 17.85 12.10
CA GLY A 244 5.38 17.59 10.71
C GLY A 244 4.46 18.30 9.73
N ARG A 245 5.05 18.84 8.67
CA ARG A 245 4.39 19.34 7.46
C ARG A 245 5.19 18.91 6.24
N ILE A 246 4.57 18.91 5.06
CA ILE A 246 5.32 18.74 3.81
C ILE A 246 6.20 19.97 3.58
N ILE A 247 7.51 19.76 3.49
CA ILE A 247 8.49 20.82 3.18
C ILE A 247 8.93 20.78 1.73
N GLU A 248 8.82 19.63 1.07
CA GLU A 248 9.21 19.46 -0.33
C GLU A 248 8.41 18.34 -0.98
N THR A 249 8.09 18.54 -2.26
CA THR A 249 7.53 17.50 -3.14
C THR A 249 8.47 17.27 -4.30
N ILE A 250 8.91 16.02 -4.48
CA ILE A 250 9.90 15.62 -5.47
C ILE A 250 9.25 14.64 -6.44
N ASN A 251 9.16 15.00 -7.72
CA ASN A 251 8.81 14.05 -8.78
C ASN A 251 10.07 13.26 -9.16
N VAL A 252 9.99 11.94 -9.15
CA VAL A 252 11.12 11.06 -9.44
C VAL A 252 11.07 10.64 -10.90
N ASP A 253 11.71 11.43 -11.75
CA ASP A 253 11.74 11.23 -13.21
C ASP A 253 12.79 10.19 -13.63
N ILE A 254 12.85 9.06 -12.92
CA ILE A 254 13.71 7.90 -13.25
C ILE A 254 12.83 6.77 -13.75
N ALA A 255 13.14 6.25 -14.95
CA ALA A 255 12.41 5.12 -15.52
C ALA A 255 12.52 3.86 -14.65
N ARG A 256 11.45 3.06 -14.60
CA ARG A 256 11.44 1.75 -13.95
C ARG A 256 11.87 0.67 -14.96
N PRO A 257 12.51 -0.43 -14.52
CA PRO A 257 12.85 -0.80 -13.15
C PRO A 257 14.09 -0.09 -12.61
N ARG A 258 14.02 0.35 -11.35
CA ARG A 258 15.13 1.01 -10.62
C ARG A 258 15.87 -0.04 -9.81
N ALA A 259 16.72 -0.80 -10.50
CA ALA A 259 17.43 -1.93 -9.90
C ALA A 259 18.48 -1.47 -8.88
N VAL A 260 18.72 -2.28 -7.84
CA VAL A 260 19.65 -1.95 -6.74
C VAL A 260 21.09 -1.73 -7.23
N ASP A 261 21.47 -2.42 -8.29
CA ASP A 261 22.79 -2.40 -8.92
C ASP A 261 22.95 -1.26 -9.95
N ARG A 262 21.90 -0.51 -10.25
CA ARG A 262 21.92 0.60 -11.22
C ARG A 262 21.59 1.92 -10.53
N MET A 263 22.60 2.50 -9.89
CA MET A 263 22.56 3.89 -9.42
C MET A 263 23.16 4.78 -10.51
N ASP A 264 22.30 5.35 -11.35
CA ASP A 264 22.71 6.41 -12.26
C ASP A 264 22.96 7.74 -11.50
N ASN A 265 23.58 8.70 -12.18
CA ASN A 265 23.87 10.00 -11.58
C ASN A 265 22.59 10.69 -11.07
N GLN A 266 21.47 10.53 -11.79
CA GLN A 266 20.19 11.08 -11.38
C GLN A 266 19.73 10.52 -10.03
N PHE A 267 19.85 9.21 -9.81
CA PHE A 267 19.53 8.59 -8.52
C PHE A 267 20.36 9.19 -7.38
N ILE A 268 21.68 9.37 -7.61
CA ILE A 268 22.60 9.95 -6.63
C ILE A 268 22.22 11.41 -6.31
N ASP A 269 21.84 12.18 -7.31
CA ASP A 269 21.42 13.58 -7.15
C ASP A 269 20.13 13.68 -6.33
N TYR A 270 19.11 12.88 -6.65
CA TYR A 270 17.88 12.84 -5.86
C TYR A 270 18.13 12.42 -4.41
N ARG A 271 18.95 11.38 -4.22
CA ARG A 271 19.33 10.89 -2.88
C ARG A 271 20.02 11.97 -2.07
N SER A 272 20.98 12.68 -2.67
CA SER A 272 21.71 13.76 -2.00
C SER A 272 20.80 14.93 -1.65
N ARG A 273 19.88 15.32 -2.55
CA ARG A 273 18.87 16.36 -2.29
C ARG A 273 17.98 15.98 -1.12
N ILE A 274 17.42 14.77 -1.12
CA ILE A 274 16.53 14.27 -0.04
C ILE A 274 17.26 14.23 1.30
N LEU A 275 18.47 13.67 1.33
CA LEU A 275 19.27 13.62 2.56
C LEU A 275 19.63 15.01 3.09
N GLY A 276 19.84 15.99 2.21
CA GLY A 276 20.01 17.39 2.59
C GLY A 276 18.78 17.95 3.30
N LEU A 277 17.58 17.65 2.79
CA LEU A 277 16.31 18.10 3.37
C LEU A 277 16.01 17.44 4.73
N LEU A 278 16.39 16.18 4.93
CA LEU A 278 16.14 15.45 6.18
C LEU A 278 17.11 15.82 7.32
N ARG A 279 18.19 16.54 7.03
CA ARG A 279 19.19 16.98 8.01
C ARG A 279 18.83 18.30 8.70
N HIS A 280 17.78 18.99 8.23
CA HIS A 280 17.34 20.30 8.69
C HIS A 280 15.87 20.26 9.09
#